data_AF-A0A1X4HUE5-F1
#
_entry.id   AF-A0A1X4HUE5-F1
#
_cell.length_a   1.000
_cell.length_b   1.000
_cell.length_c   1.000
_cell.angle_alpha   90.00
_cell.angle_beta   90.00
_cell.angle_gamma   90.00
#
_symmetry.space_group_name_H-M   'P 1'
#
loop_
_entity.id
_entity.type
_entity.pdbx_description
1 polymer ?
#
loop_
_entity_poly.entity_id
_entity_poly.type
_entity_poly.pdbx_seq_one_letter_code
_entity_poly.pdbx_strand_id
1 'polypeptide(L)'
;MRTKQPISGGQRLEKTYAISCTPATTYDHLDMTYELDIGVPNADQLTPPISWDSEARCDGKLSIASTSGCTVPWTAPTLFVSRAEYGSSADMIDWAQQNLSGTGDARTPVHRLQNVEERKANRRAIYGRSKFTKDPAITDDTCDEVPFADAYESGALNGVGHGKDCAQVTAVRADDTGANAADWPTITLVGPFTGEEKCVRGHIPGDFNSGLGGTYGVSSRARVWLTTTASG
;
A
#
# COMPACT_ATOMS: atom_id res chain seq x y z
N MET A 1 9.26 33.17 10.00
CA MET A 1 8.70 34.50 9.67
C MET A 1 7.18 34.47 9.85
N ARG A 2 6.62 35.21 10.81
CA ARG A 2 5.16 35.32 10.98
C ARG A 2 4.62 36.30 9.92
N THR A 3 3.86 35.81 8.96
CA THR A 3 3.20 36.65 7.95
C THR A 3 1.76 36.89 8.38
N LYS A 4 1.41 38.16 8.61
CA LYS A 4 0.03 38.55 8.95
C LYS A 4 -0.70 38.91 7.65
N GLN A 5 -1.85 38.28 7.41
CA GLN A 5 -2.69 38.56 6.24
C GLN A 5 -4.10 38.95 6.72
N PRO A 6 -4.71 40.03 6.20
CA PRO A 6 -6.11 40.33 6.46
C PRO A 6 -7.02 39.21 5.91
N ILE A 7 -8.03 38.81 6.67
CA ILE A 7 -8.98 37.76 6.28
C ILE A 7 -10.41 38.26 6.40
N SER A 8 -11.31 37.77 5.54
CA SER A 8 -12.75 38.10 5.57
C SER A 8 -13.59 36.88 5.95
N GLY A 9 -14.78 37.10 6.53
CA GLY A 9 -15.71 36.02 6.86
C GLY A 9 -16.10 35.21 5.62
N GLY A 10 -16.00 33.87 5.70
CA GLY A 10 -16.26 32.96 4.58
C GLY A 10 -15.09 32.77 3.61
N GLN A 11 -13.93 33.39 3.85
CA GLN A 11 -12.74 33.21 3.03
C GLN A 11 -12.10 31.84 3.28
N ARG A 12 -11.84 31.08 2.21
CA ARG A 12 -10.94 29.91 2.24
C ARG A 12 -9.50 30.41 2.17
N LEU A 13 -8.70 30.08 3.19
CA LEU A 13 -7.28 30.40 3.23
C LEU A 13 -6.48 29.15 2.87
N GLU A 14 -5.71 29.23 1.79
CA GLU A 14 -4.78 28.19 1.39
C GLU A 14 -3.38 28.77 1.32
N LYS A 15 -2.41 28.02 1.84
CA LYS A 15 -1.01 28.40 1.74
C LYS A 15 -0.15 27.16 1.62
N THR A 16 0.61 27.08 0.55
CA THR A 16 1.61 26.04 0.36
C THR A 16 2.92 26.49 1.01
N TYR A 17 3.48 25.65 1.86
CA TYR A 17 4.84 25.80 2.35
C TYR A 17 5.72 24.76 1.67
N ALA A 18 6.85 25.20 1.14
CA ALA A 18 7.87 24.31 0.58
C ALA A 18 9.03 24.24 1.57
N ILE A 19 9.45 23.03 1.88
CA ILE A 19 10.62 22.78 2.73
C ILE A 19 11.56 21.86 1.96
N SER A 20 12.83 22.24 1.90
CA SER A 20 13.90 21.43 1.35
C SER A 20 14.70 20.83 2.50
N CYS A 21 14.73 19.50 2.59
CA CYS A 21 15.63 18.75 3.46
C CYS A 21 16.56 17.93 2.56
N THR A 22 17.87 18.08 2.72
CA THR A 22 18.85 17.29 2.00
C THR A 22 19.01 15.96 2.74
N PRO A 23 18.76 14.81 2.11
CA PRO A 23 18.78 13.53 2.80
C PRO A 23 20.16 13.22 3.42
N ALA A 24 20.16 12.87 4.70
CA ALA A 24 21.37 12.43 5.40
C ALA A 24 21.61 10.92 5.21
N THR A 25 22.86 10.48 5.42
CA THR A 25 23.21 9.03 5.48
C THR A 25 22.77 8.37 6.80
N THR A 26 22.38 9.18 7.78
CA THR A 26 21.82 8.78 9.07
C THR A 26 20.32 9.04 9.13
N TYR A 27 19.63 8.50 10.14
CA TYR A 27 18.21 8.76 10.36
C TYR A 27 18.01 10.26 10.65
N ASP A 28 17.18 10.93 9.85
CA ASP A 28 16.93 12.37 9.94
C ASP A 28 15.43 12.65 9.87
N HIS A 29 14.94 13.43 10.82
CA HIS A 29 13.53 13.77 11.01
C HIS A 29 13.39 15.29 11.04
N LEU A 30 12.38 15.78 10.33
CA LEU A 30 11.96 17.16 10.38
C LEU A 30 10.63 17.21 11.11
N ASP A 31 10.67 17.68 12.36
CA ASP A 31 9.47 18.03 13.12
C ASP A 31 9.05 19.45 12.79
N MET A 32 7.83 19.57 12.26
CA MET A 32 7.25 20.85 11.90
C MET A 32 5.99 21.07 12.73
N THR A 33 6.02 22.12 13.53
CA THR A 33 4.83 22.62 14.21
C THR A 33 4.33 23.85 13.47
N TYR A 34 3.05 23.82 13.12
CA TYR A 34 2.35 24.97 12.54
C TYR A 34 1.43 25.58 13.58
N GLU A 35 1.33 26.91 13.58
CA GLU A 35 0.46 27.68 14.45
C GLU A 35 -0.36 28.65 13.58
N LEU A 36 -1.70 28.58 13.69
CA LEU A 36 -2.62 29.53 13.07
C LEU A 36 -3.22 30.44 14.15
N ASP A 37 -2.81 31.72 14.09
CA ASP A 37 -3.38 32.80 14.89
C ASP A 37 -4.46 33.53 14.09
N ILE A 38 -5.72 33.46 14.56
CA ILE A 38 -6.82 34.29 14.05
C ILE A 38 -7.16 35.31 15.13
N GLY A 39 -7.04 36.58 14.78
CA GLY A 39 -7.41 37.68 15.66
C GLY A 39 -7.88 38.88 14.85
N VAL A 40 -8.69 39.73 15.49
CA VAL A 40 -9.02 41.04 14.95
C VAL A 40 -8.14 42.11 15.63
N PRO A 41 -7.71 43.17 14.92
CA PRO A 41 -6.94 44.23 15.54
C PRO A 41 -7.67 44.82 16.74
N ASN A 42 -6.98 44.96 17.87
CA ASN A 42 -7.50 45.55 19.11
C ASN A 42 -8.68 44.81 19.77
N ALA A 43 -8.84 43.50 19.55
CA ALA A 43 -9.69 42.67 20.41
C ALA A 43 -8.89 41.60 21.12
N ASP A 44 -9.45 41.11 22.23
CA ASP A 44 -8.95 39.94 22.93
C ASP A 44 -8.97 38.71 22.01
N GLN A 45 -7.95 37.87 22.15
CA GLN A 45 -7.79 36.66 21.35
C GLN A 45 -8.98 35.72 21.61
N LEU A 46 -9.89 35.61 20.63
CA LEU A 46 -11.16 34.90 20.78
C LEU A 46 -11.00 33.38 20.90
N THR A 47 -9.88 32.83 20.43
CA THR A 47 -9.55 31.40 20.52
C THR A 47 -8.04 31.20 20.66
N PRO A 48 -7.59 30.21 21.45
CA PRO A 48 -6.19 29.81 21.46
C PRO A 48 -5.71 29.44 20.04
N PRO A 49 -4.40 29.59 19.75
CA PRO A 49 -3.84 29.23 18.46
C PRO A 49 -4.15 27.78 18.11
N ILE A 50 -4.52 27.51 16.86
CA ILE A 50 -4.67 26.14 16.38
C ILE A 50 -3.27 25.64 16.03
N SER A 51 -2.82 24.62 16.75
CA SER A 51 -1.52 23.96 16.50
C SER A 51 -1.73 22.59 15.85
N TRP A 52 -0.89 22.25 14.88
CA TRP A 52 -0.78 20.89 14.38
C TRP A 52 0.68 20.53 14.08
N ASP A 53 1.03 19.29 14.36
CA ASP A 53 2.34 18.72 14.09
C ASP A 53 2.31 17.92 12.79
N SER A 54 3.38 18.02 12.02
CA SER A 54 3.63 17.16 10.87
C SER A 54 5.09 16.72 10.89
N GLU A 55 5.31 15.42 10.75
CA GLU A 55 6.64 14.82 10.66
C GLU A 55 6.94 14.48 9.20
N ALA A 56 8.17 14.75 8.76
CA ALA A 56 8.73 14.20 7.53
C ALA A 56 10.08 13.54 7.82
N ARG A 57 10.30 12.32 7.33
CA ARG A 57 11.57 11.59 7.47
C ARG A 57 12.33 11.63 6.15
N CYS A 58 13.56 12.14 6.13
CA CYS A 58 14.37 12.30 4.92
C CYS A 58 15.75 11.66 5.08
N ASP A 59 15.92 10.40 4.68
CA ASP A 59 17.21 9.71 4.84
C ASP A 59 17.56 8.76 3.68
N GLY A 60 18.79 8.24 3.70
CA GLY A 60 19.29 7.21 2.78
C GLY A 60 18.89 5.77 3.13
N LYS A 61 18.00 5.58 4.10
CA LYS A 61 17.51 4.27 4.55
C LYS A 61 16.08 4.03 4.06
N LEU A 62 15.80 4.40 2.82
CA LEU A 62 14.58 4.02 2.12
C LEU A 62 14.64 2.54 1.70
N SER A 63 13.47 1.94 1.50
CA SER A 63 13.23 0.50 1.30
C SER A 63 13.87 -0.09 0.02
N ILE A 64 14.35 0.76 -0.90
CA ILE A 64 15.18 0.37 -2.03
C ILE A 64 16.61 0.75 -1.65
N ALA A 65 17.48 -0.26 -1.53
CA ALA A 65 18.87 -0.04 -1.18
C ALA A 65 19.46 1.10 -2.03
N SER A 66 20.10 2.07 -1.37
CA SER A 66 20.85 3.16 -1.99
C SER A 66 20.04 4.31 -2.60
N THR A 67 18.75 4.47 -2.27
CA THR A 67 18.00 5.70 -2.63
C THR A 67 17.74 6.59 -1.43
N SER A 68 18.17 7.84 -1.55
CA SER A 68 17.85 8.93 -0.63
C SER A 68 16.47 9.52 -0.95
N GLY A 69 15.69 9.88 0.06
CA GLY A 69 14.45 10.62 -0.15
C GLY A 69 13.61 10.81 1.10
N CYS A 70 12.45 11.46 0.95
CA CYS A 70 11.58 11.84 2.05
C CYS A 70 10.30 11.00 2.12
N THR A 71 9.77 10.79 3.34
CA THR A 71 8.49 10.14 3.62
C THR A 71 7.69 10.98 4.61
N VAL A 72 6.36 10.88 4.54
CA VAL A 72 5.42 11.59 5.43
C VAL A 72 4.69 10.55 6.27
N PRO A 73 5.28 10.09 7.40
CA PRO A 73 4.85 8.89 8.11
C PRO A 73 3.45 8.97 8.73
N TRP A 74 2.90 10.17 8.92
CA TRP A 74 1.55 10.39 9.45
C TRP A 74 0.44 10.23 8.39
N THR A 75 0.79 10.02 7.11
CA THR A 75 -0.17 9.66 6.06
C THR A 75 0.16 8.28 5.50
N ALA A 76 -0.87 7.47 5.22
CA ALA A 76 -0.70 6.32 4.36
C ALA A 76 -0.97 6.80 2.91
N PRO A 77 0.02 6.75 2.00
CA PRO A 77 -0.25 7.00 0.58
C PRO A 77 -1.27 6.00 0.03
N THR A 78 -2.04 6.47 -0.96
CA THR A 78 -2.86 5.60 -1.81
C THR A 78 -1.98 5.03 -2.91
N LEU A 79 -1.93 3.70 -3.03
CA LEU A 79 -1.42 3.04 -4.22
C LEU A 79 -2.60 2.71 -5.13
N PHE A 80 -2.67 3.39 -6.27
CA PHE A 80 -3.65 3.08 -7.31
C PHE A 80 -3.18 1.86 -8.10
N VAL A 81 -4.00 0.81 -8.10
CA VAL A 81 -3.74 -0.44 -8.79
C VAL A 81 -4.66 -0.51 -10.01
N SER A 82 -4.10 -0.30 -11.20
CA SER A 82 -4.87 -0.34 -12.45
C SER A 82 -5.15 -1.77 -12.88
N ARG A 83 -6.43 -2.12 -13.10
CA ARG A 83 -6.79 -3.40 -13.73
C ARG A 83 -6.26 -3.52 -15.15
N ALA A 84 -6.19 -2.40 -15.88
CA ALA A 84 -5.65 -2.38 -17.24
C ALA A 84 -4.14 -2.66 -17.29
N GLU A 85 -3.43 -2.46 -16.17
CA GLU A 85 -1.98 -2.73 -16.07
C GLU A 85 -1.70 -4.08 -15.41
N TYR A 86 -2.41 -4.42 -14.33
CA TYR A 86 -2.09 -5.56 -13.47
C TYR A 86 -3.12 -6.70 -13.52
N GLY A 87 -4.15 -6.61 -14.36
CA GLY A 87 -5.12 -7.68 -14.62
C GLY A 87 -5.58 -8.40 -13.36
N SER A 88 -5.39 -9.73 -13.33
CA SER A 88 -5.79 -10.61 -12.24
C SER A 88 -5.18 -10.28 -10.87
N SER A 89 -4.00 -9.65 -10.78
CA SER A 89 -3.47 -9.20 -9.47
C SER A 89 -4.28 -8.04 -8.91
N ALA A 90 -4.70 -7.10 -9.76
CA ALA A 90 -5.59 -6.00 -9.34
C ALA A 90 -6.96 -6.55 -8.92
N ASP A 91 -7.49 -7.50 -9.68
CA ASP A 91 -8.78 -8.11 -9.39
C ASP A 91 -8.75 -8.93 -8.09
N MET A 92 -7.66 -9.65 -7.82
CA MET A 92 -7.46 -10.36 -6.55
C MET A 92 -7.47 -9.42 -5.35
N ILE A 93 -6.79 -8.26 -5.44
CA ILE A 93 -6.82 -7.24 -4.38
C ILE A 93 -8.23 -6.72 -4.16
N ASP A 94 -8.94 -6.40 -5.25
CA ASP A 94 -10.32 -5.90 -5.16
C ASP A 94 -11.25 -6.92 -4.48
N TRP A 95 -11.15 -8.18 -4.90
CA TRP A 95 -11.90 -9.27 -4.30
C TRP A 95 -11.55 -9.42 -2.82
N ALA A 96 -10.27 -9.39 -2.46
CA ALA A 96 -9.82 -9.49 -1.07
C ALA A 96 -10.36 -8.34 -0.21
N GLN A 97 -10.37 -7.11 -0.73
CA GLN A 97 -10.90 -5.93 -0.04
C GLN A 97 -12.41 -5.99 0.19
N GLN A 98 -13.15 -6.63 -0.71
CA GLN A 98 -14.60 -6.79 -0.56
C GLN A 98 -14.99 -7.92 0.38
N ASN A 99 -14.15 -8.96 0.49
CA ASN A 99 -14.52 -10.21 1.14
C ASN A 99 -13.77 -10.48 2.46
N LEU A 100 -12.64 -9.82 2.69
CA LEU A 100 -11.80 -10.01 3.88
C LEU A 100 -11.46 -8.68 4.56
N SER A 101 -11.32 -8.71 5.88
CA SER A 101 -10.81 -7.59 6.67
C SER A 101 -9.28 -7.53 6.65
N GLY A 102 -8.70 -6.33 6.74
CA GLY A 102 -7.25 -6.16 6.95
C GLY A 102 -6.40 -6.33 5.69
N THR A 103 -7.01 -6.16 4.51
CA THR A 103 -6.39 -6.36 3.18
C THR A 103 -5.71 -5.12 2.59
N GLY A 104 -5.63 -4.03 3.35
CA GLY A 104 -4.98 -2.80 2.88
C GLY A 104 -5.94 -1.86 2.17
N ASP A 105 -7.10 -1.56 2.77
CA ASP A 105 -8.04 -0.54 2.27
C ASP A 105 -7.83 0.82 2.96
N ALA A 106 -8.60 1.84 2.57
CA ALA A 106 -8.48 3.20 3.11
C ALA A 106 -8.73 3.30 4.63
N ARG A 107 -9.40 2.31 5.23
CA ARG A 107 -9.68 2.25 6.68
C ARG A 107 -8.65 1.39 7.43
N THR A 108 -8.11 0.37 6.78
CA THR A 108 -7.07 -0.51 7.32
C THR A 108 -5.89 -0.60 6.35
N PRO A 109 -5.01 0.43 6.33
CA PRO A 109 -3.82 0.41 5.48
C PRO A 109 -2.86 -0.71 5.90
N VAL A 110 -2.15 -1.31 4.95
CA VAL A 110 -1.10 -2.29 5.25
C VAL A 110 0.19 -1.59 5.62
N HIS A 111 0.92 -2.16 6.58
CA HIS A 111 2.16 -1.63 7.12
C HIS A 111 3.35 -2.41 6.60
N ARG A 112 4.34 -1.70 6.05
CA ARG A 112 5.55 -2.33 5.49
C ARG A 112 6.34 -3.04 6.58
N LEU A 113 6.53 -4.34 6.43
CA LEU A 113 7.50 -5.10 7.21
C LEU A 113 8.91 -4.75 6.75
N GLN A 114 9.79 -4.30 7.64
CA GLN A 114 11.14 -3.84 7.26
C GLN A 114 12.17 -4.99 7.26
N ASN A 115 11.98 -5.99 8.13
CA ASN A 115 12.93 -7.08 8.30
C ASN A 115 12.91 -8.04 7.10
N VAL A 116 14.00 -8.06 6.33
CA VAL A 116 14.14 -8.89 5.12
C VAL A 116 13.97 -10.38 5.42
N GLU A 117 14.48 -10.87 6.54
CA GLU A 117 14.41 -12.29 6.88
C GLU A 117 13.01 -12.72 7.32
N GLU A 118 12.27 -11.86 8.01
CA GLU A 118 10.85 -12.09 8.32
C GLU A 118 10.00 -12.08 7.06
N ARG A 119 10.25 -11.14 6.13
CA ARG A 119 9.56 -11.14 4.81
C ARG A 119 9.80 -12.43 4.04
N LYS A 120 11.03 -12.93 4.02
CA LYS A 120 11.33 -14.24 3.41
C LYS A 120 10.64 -15.38 4.17
N ALA A 121 10.56 -15.30 5.50
CA ALA A 121 9.85 -16.29 6.31
C ALA A 121 8.35 -16.31 6.00
N ASN A 122 7.73 -15.14 5.85
CA ASN A 122 6.31 -14.99 5.48
C ASN A 122 6.02 -15.67 4.13
N ARG A 123 6.81 -15.36 3.09
CA ARG A 123 6.70 -16.03 1.78
C ARG A 123 6.84 -17.55 1.88
N ARG A 124 7.84 -18.03 2.65
CA ARG A 124 8.05 -19.47 2.88
C ARG A 124 6.89 -20.13 3.63
N ALA A 125 6.22 -19.41 4.54
CA ALA A 125 5.06 -19.90 5.25
C ALA A 125 3.89 -20.15 4.28
N ILE A 126 3.61 -19.21 3.38
CA ILE A 126 2.47 -19.29 2.46
C ILE A 126 2.76 -20.19 1.25
N TYR A 127 3.88 -19.98 0.56
CA TYR A 127 4.20 -20.61 -0.71
C TYR A 127 5.66 -21.06 -0.85
N GLY A 128 6.30 -21.47 0.24
CA GLY A 128 7.58 -22.17 0.17
C GLY A 128 7.54 -23.34 -0.83
N ARG A 129 8.70 -23.79 -1.31
CA ARG A 129 8.86 -24.71 -2.47
C ARG A 129 7.95 -25.96 -2.49
N SER A 130 7.50 -26.45 -1.33
CA SER A 130 6.62 -27.62 -1.21
C SER A 130 5.14 -27.29 -0.91
N LYS A 131 4.76 -26.01 -0.88
CA LYS A 131 3.45 -25.51 -0.46
C LYS A 131 2.64 -24.86 -1.58
N PHE A 132 3.28 -24.62 -2.73
CA PHE A 132 2.69 -24.07 -3.93
C PHE A 132 3.15 -24.91 -5.12
N THR A 133 2.20 -25.48 -5.85
CA THR A 133 2.44 -26.27 -7.06
C THR A 133 1.96 -25.43 -8.23
N LYS A 134 2.86 -25.10 -9.16
CA LYS A 134 2.49 -24.27 -10.31
C LYS A 134 1.35 -24.91 -11.12
N ASP A 135 0.37 -24.11 -11.50
CA ASP A 135 -0.68 -24.46 -12.45
C ASP A 135 -0.14 -24.29 -13.88
N PRO A 136 -0.04 -25.37 -14.68
CA PRO A 136 0.47 -25.30 -16.05
C PRO A 136 -0.45 -24.53 -17.01
N ALA A 137 -1.70 -24.26 -16.63
CA ALA A 137 -2.61 -23.43 -17.42
C ALA A 137 -2.29 -21.94 -17.32
N ILE A 138 -1.55 -21.52 -16.30
CA ILE A 138 -1.22 -20.10 -16.05
C ILE A 138 0.19 -19.79 -16.57
N THR A 139 0.29 -18.74 -17.39
CA THR A 139 1.56 -18.30 -17.98
C THR A 139 2.52 -17.82 -16.90
N ASP A 140 3.70 -18.47 -16.82
CA ASP A 140 4.66 -18.29 -15.73
C ASP A 140 3.99 -18.16 -14.36
N ASP A 141 3.24 -19.21 -13.98
CA ASP A 141 2.46 -19.19 -12.75
C ASP A 141 3.30 -18.80 -11.53
N THR A 142 2.82 -17.81 -10.79
CA THR A 142 3.42 -17.36 -9.54
C THR A 142 2.38 -17.32 -8.44
N CYS A 143 2.88 -17.47 -7.20
CA CYS A 143 2.03 -17.26 -6.04
C CYS A 143 1.95 -15.77 -5.71
N ASP A 144 0.76 -15.21 -5.80
CA ASP A 144 0.43 -13.88 -5.28
C ASP A 144 -0.29 -14.02 -3.93
N GLU A 145 -0.18 -13.01 -3.07
CA GLU A 145 -0.79 -13.02 -1.74
C GLU A 145 -1.28 -11.64 -1.30
N VAL A 146 -2.48 -11.62 -0.71
CA VAL A 146 -3.06 -10.42 -0.07
C VAL A 146 -3.57 -10.82 1.31
N PRO A 147 -3.17 -10.13 2.39
CA PRO A 147 -2.17 -9.06 2.44
C PRO A 147 -0.75 -9.55 2.11
N PHE A 148 0.07 -8.71 1.48
CA PHE A 148 1.42 -9.06 0.99
C PHE A 148 2.33 -9.63 2.09
N ALA A 149 3.22 -10.60 1.82
CA ALA A 149 4.23 -11.08 2.80
C ALA A 149 5.15 -9.97 3.32
N ASP A 150 5.24 -8.91 2.54
CA ASP A 150 6.02 -7.72 2.83
C ASP A 150 5.31 -6.74 3.76
N ALA A 151 4.16 -7.12 4.33
CA ALA A 151 3.36 -6.37 5.29
C ALA A 151 3.20 -7.07 6.65
N TYR A 152 2.97 -6.29 7.72
CA TYR A 152 2.65 -6.82 9.05
C TYR A 152 1.31 -7.56 9.08
N GLU A 153 0.40 -7.19 8.20
CA GLU A 153 -0.91 -7.81 8.00
C GLU A 153 -0.84 -9.13 7.23
N SER A 154 0.34 -9.54 6.75
CA SER A 154 0.49 -10.80 6.02
C SER A 154 -0.15 -11.97 6.76
N GLY A 155 -0.74 -12.91 6.02
CA GLY A 155 -1.37 -14.09 6.62
C GLY A 155 -0.43 -14.84 7.56
N ALA A 156 0.86 -14.92 7.20
CA ALA A 156 1.89 -15.60 7.99
C ALA A 156 2.09 -15.00 9.39
N LEU A 157 2.15 -13.67 9.50
CA LEU A 157 2.25 -12.98 10.80
C LEU A 157 0.93 -13.02 11.59
N ASN A 158 -0.17 -13.33 10.92
CA ASN A 158 -1.51 -13.40 11.48
C ASN A 158 -2.02 -14.84 11.63
N GLY A 159 -1.09 -15.80 11.81
CA GLY A 159 -1.37 -17.17 12.24
C GLY A 159 -1.47 -18.22 11.12
N VAL A 160 -1.26 -17.84 9.86
CA VAL A 160 -1.33 -18.79 8.73
C VAL A 160 0.01 -19.46 8.46
N GLY A 161 0.12 -20.74 8.79
CA GLY A 161 1.33 -21.53 8.57
C GLY A 161 1.46 -22.15 7.17
N HIS A 162 0.38 -22.13 6.38
CA HIS A 162 0.35 -22.69 5.02
C HIS A 162 -0.65 -21.92 4.15
N GLY A 163 -0.26 -21.61 2.93
CA GLY A 163 -1.11 -20.86 2.02
C GLY A 163 -2.39 -21.57 1.57
N LYS A 164 -2.61 -22.84 1.95
CA LYS A 164 -3.84 -23.58 1.67
C LYS A 164 -4.98 -23.18 2.62
N ASP A 165 -4.61 -22.53 3.73
CA ASP A 165 -5.53 -22.03 4.74
C ASP A 165 -5.92 -20.56 4.45
N CYS A 166 -5.40 -19.99 3.35
CA CYS A 166 -5.90 -18.75 2.74
C CYS A 166 -7.10 -19.07 1.81
N ALA A 167 -7.91 -18.07 1.48
CA ALA A 167 -8.84 -18.17 0.36
C ALA A 167 -8.03 -18.40 -0.93
N GLN A 168 -8.40 -19.42 -1.72
CA GLN A 168 -7.67 -19.76 -2.95
C GLN A 168 -8.33 -19.12 -4.15
N VAL A 169 -7.53 -18.47 -4.99
CA VAL A 169 -8.00 -17.98 -6.29
C VAL A 169 -7.06 -18.39 -7.42
N THR A 170 -7.56 -18.40 -8.64
CA THR A 170 -6.75 -18.57 -9.85
C THR A 170 -7.15 -17.54 -10.89
N ALA A 171 -6.19 -17.03 -11.65
CA ALA A 171 -6.45 -16.14 -12.77
C ALA A 171 -7.28 -16.85 -13.84
N VAL A 172 -8.24 -16.13 -14.42
CA VAL A 172 -9.08 -16.63 -15.51
C VAL A 172 -8.59 -16.01 -16.80
N ARG A 173 -8.31 -16.85 -17.78
CA ARG A 173 -7.96 -16.40 -19.12
C ARG A 173 -9.23 -16.04 -19.89
N ALA A 174 -9.34 -14.79 -20.34
CA ALA A 174 -10.44 -14.33 -21.17
C ALA A 174 -10.13 -14.54 -22.66
N ASP A 175 -8.91 -14.19 -23.08
CA ASP A 175 -8.49 -14.22 -24.49
C ASP A 175 -6.97 -14.54 -24.64
N ASP A 176 -6.49 -14.60 -25.88
CA ASP A 176 -5.07 -14.82 -26.23
C ASP A 176 -4.60 -13.80 -27.28
N THR A 177 -4.79 -12.52 -26.97
CA THR A 177 -4.45 -11.40 -27.86
C THR A 177 -2.99 -10.97 -27.77
N GLY A 178 -2.26 -11.45 -26.75
CA GLY A 178 -0.92 -10.98 -26.40
C GLY A 178 -0.94 -9.69 -25.57
N ALA A 179 -2.13 -9.15 -25.26
CA ALA A 179 -2.30 -8.04 -24.34
C ALA A 179 -2.56 -8.60 -22.93
N ASN A 180 -1.48 -8.90 -22.21
CA ASN A 180 -1.50 -9.65 -20.95
C ASN A 180 -2.68 -9.30 -20.02
N ALA A 181 -2.87 -8.03 -19.63
CA ALA A 181 -3.92 -7.67 -18.65
C ALA A 181 -5.35 -7.86 -19.18
N ALA A 182 -5.57 -7.74 -20.49
CA ALA A 182 -6.86 -8.03 -21.12
C ALA A 182 -7.08 -9.54 -21.28
N ASP A 183 -6.00 -10.29 -21.53
CA ASP A 183 -6.04 -11.75 -21.65
C ASP A 183 -6.29 -12.43 -20.29
N TRP A 184 -5.89 -11.79 -19.19
CA TRP A 184 -6.03 -12.29 -17.82
C TRP A 184 -6.68 -11.26 -16.87
N PRO A 185 -7.95 -10.89 -17.11
CA PRO A 185 -8.54 -9.71 -16.48
C PRO A 185 -9.09 -9.98 -15.08
N THR A 186 -9.41 -11.24 -14.75
CA THR A 186 -10.16 -11.58 -13.53
C THR A 186 -9.57 -12.79 -12.82
N ILE A 187 -10.06 -13.03 -11.59
CA ILE A 187 -9.84 -14.27 -10.85
C ILE A 187 -11.13 -15.06 -10.67
N THR A 188 -11.01 -16.32 -10.28
CA THR A 188 -12.10 -17.13 -9.72
C THR A 188 -11.64 -17.83 -8.45
N LEU A 189 -12.58 -18.10 -7.54
CA LEU A 189 -12.32 -18.91 -6.34
C LEU A 189 -12.05 -20.36 -6.71
N VAL A 190 -11.15 -20.98 -5.94
CA VAL A 190 -10.83 -22.40 -6.04
C VAL A 190 -11.19 -23.08 -4.72
N GLY A 191 -12.28 -23.83 -4.72
CA GLY A 191 -12.75 -24.51 -3.50
C GLY A 191 -13.56 -23.60 -2.57
N PRO A 192 -13.75 -24.01 -1.30
CA PRO A 192 -14.61 -23.30 -0.37
C PRO A 192 -13.96 -22.00 0.13
N PHE A 193 -14.79 -21.00 0.37
CA PHE A 193 -14.47 -19.74 1.04
C PHE A 193 -15.44 -19.54 2.20
N THR A 194 -14.93 -19.31 3.41
CA THR A 194 -15.75 -19.17 4.62
C THR A 194 -15.92 -17.73 5.08
N GLY A 195 -15.06 -16.82 4.63
CA GLY A 195 -15.00 -15.43 5.11
C GLY A 195 -14.16 -15.26 6.37
N GLU A 196 -13.60 -16.35 6.91
CA GLU A 196 -12.76 -16.31 8.12
C GLU A 196 -11.26 -16.33 7.80
N GLU A 197 -10.90 -16.58 6.55
CA GLU A 197 -9.53 -16.65 6.06
C GLU A 197 -8.79 -15.33 6.32
N LYS A 198 -7.50 -15.42 6.65
CA LYS A 198 -6.67 -14.23 6.96
C LYS A 198 -5.94 -13.67 5.74
N CYS A 199 -6.04 -14.36 4.61
CA CYS A 199 -5.32 -14.05 3.40
C CYS A 199 -6.03 -14.66 2.19
N VAL A 200 -5.68 -14.14 1.03
CA VAL A 200 -5.93 -14.71 -0.29
C VAL A 200 -4.59 -15.19 -0.84
N ARG A 201 -4.60 -16.36 -1.47
CA ARG A 201 -3.47 -16.90 -2.24
C ARG A 201 -3.91 -17.15 -3.67
N GLY A 202 -3.23 -16.54 -4.63
CA GLY A 202 -3.57 -16.61 -6.05
C GLY A 202 -2.53 -17.34 -6.89
N HIS A 203 -3.00 -18.12 -7.86
CA HIS A 203 -2.25 -18.47 -9.07
C HIS A 203 -2.38 -17.33 -10.07
N ILE A 204 -1.34 -16.51 -10.22
CA ILE A 204 -1.35 -15.27 -11.02
C ILE A 204 -0.17 -15.29 -11.99
N PRO A 205 -0.35 -14.87 -13.27
CA PRO A 205 0.76 -14.70 -14.19
C PRO A 205 1.89 -13.82 -13.62
N GLY A 206 3.12 -14.26 -13.83
CA GLY A 206 4.31 -13.65 -13.22
C GLY A 206 4.51 -12.16 -13.51
N ASP A 207 4.12 -11.70 -14.70
CA ASP A 207 4.26 -10.29 -15.09
C ASP A 207 3.42 -9.35 -14.22
N PHE A 208 2.20 -9.75 -13.82
CA PHE A 208 1.36 -8.91 -12.95
C PHE A 208 1.84 -8.90 -11.52
N ASN A 209 2.16 -10.08 -10.96
CA ASN A 209 2.62 -10.22 -9.59
C ASN A 209 3.95 -9.48 -9.39
N SER A 210 4.90 -9.64 -10.32
CA SER A 210 6.21 -8.96 -10.25
C SER A 210 6.11 -7.45 -10.51
N GLY A 211 5.28 -7.03 -11.48
CA GLY A 211 5.03 -5.62 -11.77
C GLY A 211 4.42 -4.90 -10.58
N LEU A 212 3.33 -5.46 -10.03
CA LEU A 212 2.66 -4.89 -8.87
C LEU A 212 3.51 -4.97 -7.61
N GLY A 213 4.23 -6.08 -7.39
CA GLY A 213 5.17 -6.22 -6.29
C GLY A 213 6.29 -5.18 -6.33
N GLY A 214 6.76 -4.82 -7.53
CA GLY A 214 7.68 -3.71 -7.76
C GLY A 214 7.07 -2.36 -7.38
N THR A 215 5.88 -2.06 -7.89
CA THR A 215 5.15 -0.81 -7.61
C THR A 215 4.81 -0.66 -6.12
N TYR A 216 4.38 -1.75 -5.48
CA TYR A 216 4.19 -1.81 -4.04
C TYR A 216 5.52 -1.57 -3.31
N GLY A 217 6.62 -2.22 -3.73
CA GLY A 217 7.93 -2.07 -3.11
C GLY A 217 8.45 -0.62 -3.09
N VAL A 218 8.18 0.15 -4.15
CA VAL A 218 8.56 1.59 -4.22
C VAL A 218 7.62 2.50 -3.43
N SER A 219 6.34 2.12 -3.31
CA SER A 219 5.27 2.93 -2.73
C SER A 219 5.04 2.68 -1.23
N SER A 220 5.36 1.48 -0.75
CA SER A 220 5.16 1.05 0.65
C SER A 220 6.34 1.42 1.54
N ARG A 221 6.36 2.67 2.02
CA ARG A 221 7.46 3.17 2.87
C ARG A 221 7.19 3.08 4.38
N ALA A 222 5.92 3.03 4.78
CA ALA A 222 5.52 2.79 6.17
C ALA A 222 4.13 2.15 6.21
N ARG A 223 3.17 2.78 5.52
CA ARG A 223 1.79 2.33 5.37
C ARG A 223 1.35 2.60 3.93
N VAL A 224 0.48 1.78 3.37
CA VAL A 224 -0.17 2.06 2.08
C VAL A 224 -1.55 1.44 2.10
N TRP A 225 -2.53 2.10 1.50
CA TRP A 225 -3.77 1.42 1.12
C TRP A 225 -3.86 1.33 -0.39
N LEU A 226 -4.50 0.26 -0.84
CA LEU A 226 -4.66 -0.08 -2.24
C LEU A 226 -6.03 0.43 -2.68
N THR A 227 -6.07 1.04 -3.86
CA THR A 227 -7.34 1.38 -4.51
C THR A 227 -7.28 0.86 -5.93
N THR A 228 -8.15 -0.09 -6.25
CA THR A 228 -8.25 -0.61 -7.61
C THR A 228 -9.01 0.40 -8.47
N THR A 229 -8.57 0.59 -9.70
CA THR A 229 -9.23 1.50 -10.65
C THR A 229 -9.74 0.69 -11.85
N ALA A 230 -10.95 1.03 -12.31
CA ALA A 230 -11.51 0.47 -13.52
C ALA A 230 -10.70 0.94 -14.74
N SER A 231 -10.66 0.11 -15.79
CA SER A 231 -10.17 0.52 -17.10
C SER A 231 -11.02 1.67 -17.63
N GLY A 232 -10.37 2.78 -17.98
CA GLY A 232 -10.97 3.84 -18.79
C GLY A 232 -11.13 3.43 -20.24
#